data_AF-A0A930ERT1-F1
#
_entry.id   AF-A0A930ERT1-F1
#
_cell.length_a   1.000
_cell.length_b   1.000
_cell.length_c   1.000
_cell.angle_alpha   90.00
_cell.angle_beta   90.00
_cell.angle_gamma   90.00
#
_symmetry.space_group_name_H-M   'P 1'
#
loop_
_entity.id
_entity.type
_entity.pdbx_description
1 polymer ?
#
loop_
_entity_poly.entity_id
_entity_poly.type
_entity_poly.pdbx_seq_one_letter_code
_entity_poly.pdbx_strand_id
1 'polypeptide(L)'
;MASNFYRCLWLIEQLSPNKAKTFRELDKAWQNSWLNEYKEPLSRSSFNYHKETIARDFLLDIACEKGTHRYYFSNPQLLNQHPILAHLIHNSALANLLQMYQGLEDRIILEPT
;
A
#
# COMPACT_ATOMS: atom_id res chain seq x y z
N MET A 1 7.01 7.80 11.55
CA MET A 1 7.29 7.73 10.09
C MET A 1 7.28 6.27 9.66
N ALA A 2 6.44 5.88 8.70
CA ALA A 2 6.53 4.55 8.10
C ALA A 2 7.88 4.38 7.41
N SER A 3 8.52 3.21 7.56
CA SER A 3 9.72 2.87 6.79
C SER A 3 9.44 2.99 5.28
N ASN A 4 10.41 3.51 4.51
CA ASN A 4 10.31 3.68 3.06
C ASN A 4 9.85 2.40 2.35
N PHE A 5 10.24 1.23 2.88
CA PHE A 5 9.83 -0.08 2.38
C PHE A 5 8.32 -0.35 2.55
N TYR A 6 7.75 -0.15 3.75
CA TYR A 6 6.31 -0.34 3.98
C TYR A 6 5.46 0.62 3.14
N ARG A 7 5.98 1.82 2.88
CA ARG A 7 5.31 2.80 2.02
C ARG A 7 5.29 2.38 0.55
N CYS A 8 6.38 1.77 0.07
CA CYS A 8 6.42 1.16 -1.25
C CYS A 8 5.41 0.00 -1.36
N LEU A 9 5.36 -0.89 -0.36
CA LEU A 9 4.39 -1.99 -0.32
C LEU A 9 2.94 -1.50 -0.34
N TRP A 10 2.62 -0.50 0.49
CA TRP A 10 1.30 0.13 0.48
C TRP A 10 0.94 0.68 -0.90
N LEU A 11 1.88 1.38 -1.55
CA LEU A 11 1.62 1.94 -2.87
C LEU A 11 1.40 0.85 -3.94
N ILE A 12 2.15 -0.25 -3.85
CA ILE A 12 1.95 -1.43 -4.71
C ILE A 12 0.57 -2.05 -4.48
N GLU A 13 0.15 -2.20 -3.23
CA GLU A 13 -1.18 -2.69 -2.88
C GLU A 13 -2.29 -1.78 -3.44
N GLN A 14 -2.15 -0.46 -3.31
CA GLN A 14 -3.14 0.51 -3.81
C GLN A 14 -3.34 0.47 -5.32
N LEU A 15 -2.28 0.09 -6.06
CA LEU A 15 -2.26 0.01 -7.52
C LEU A 15 -2.28 -1.44 -8.06
N SER A 16 -2.51 -2.42 -7.19
CA SER A 16 -2.61 -3.85 -7.53
C SER A 16 -3.65 -4.10 -8.64
N PRO A 17 -3.61 -5.26 -9.34
CA PRO A 17 -4.19 -5.42 -10.67
C PRO A 17 -5.63 -4.92 -10.78
N ASN A 18 -5.91 -4.19 -11.86
CA ASN A 18 -7.18 -3.51 -12.16
C ASN A 18 -7.54 -2.29 -11.30
N LYS A 19 -6.61 -1.76 -10.49
CA LYS A 19 -6.82 -0.52 -9.71
C LYS A 19 -5.95 0.62 -10.22
N ALA A 20 -6.50 1.45 -11.10
CA ALA A 20 -5.91 2.73 -11.43
C ALA A 20 -6.47 3.82 -10.51
N LYS A 21 -5.60 4.63 -9.90
CA LYS A 21 -6.01 5.69 -8.95
C LYS A 21 -5.37 7.03 -9.29
N THR A 22 -6.13 8.10 -9.15
CA THR A 22 -5.60 9.47 -9.20
C THR A 22 -4.72 9.76 -7.98
N PHE A 23 -3.86 10.78 -8.08
CA PHE A 23 -3.08 11.24 -6.92
C PHE A 23 -3.97 11.60 -5.72
N ARG A 24 -5.12 12.24 -5.97
CA ARG A 24 -6.09 12.62 -4.93
C ARG A 24 -6.67 11.40 -4.20
N GLU A 25 -6.95 10.32 -4.92
CA GLU A 25 -7.44 9.08 -4.32
C GLU A 25 -6.35 8.38 -3.51
N LEU A 26 -5.10 8.41 -3.99
CA LEU A 26 -3.94 7.89 -3.26
C LEU A 26 -3.66 8.69 -1.99
N ASP A 27 -3.73 10.01 -2.05
CA ASP A 27 -3.57 10.89 -0.90
C ASP A 27 -4.65 10.63 0.17
N LYS A 28 -5.92 10.54 -0.24
CA LYS A 28 -7.00 10.14 0.68
C LYS A 28 -6.79 8.75 1.28
N ALA A 29 -6.36 7.78 0.48
CA ALA A 29 -6.06 6.43 0.99
C ALA A 29 -4.87 6.44 1.96
N TRP A 30 -3.87 7.30 1.73
CA TRP A 30 -2.71 7.45 2.58
C TRP A 30 -3.07 8.07 3.93
N GLN A 31 -3.90 9.11 3.96
CA GLN A 31 -4.37 9.75 5.20
C GLN A 31 -5.22 8.82 6.06
N ASN A 32 -5.88 7.83 5.46
CA ASN A 32 -6.66 6.81 6.15
C ASN A 32 -5.87 5.53 6.43
N SER A 33 -4.61 5.45 6.01
CA SER A 33 -3.77 4.28 6.24
C SER A 33 -3.30 4.23 7.69
N TRP A 34 -3.31 3.05 8.27
CA TRP A 34 -2.73 2.77 9.59
C TRP A 34 -1.21 3.01 9.63
N LEU A 35 -0.53 2.94 8.48
CA LEU A 35 0.89 3.29 8.35
C LEU A 35 1.15 4.80 8.51
N ASN A 36 0.09 5.60 8.47
CA ASN A 36 0.14 7.06 8.59
C ASN A 36 -0.52 7.51 9.91
N GLU A 37 0.19 7.27 11.01
CA GLU A 37 -0.26 7.61 12.37
C GLU A 37 -0.73 9.07 12.49
N TYR A 38 -0.02 10.00 11.86
CA TYR A 38 -0.30 11.43 11.92
C TYR A 38 -1.28 11.93 10.85
N LYS A 39 -1.80 11.03 10.00
CA LYS A 39 -2.71 11.34 8.89
C LYS A 39 -2.20 12.46 7.97
N GLU A 40 -0.88 12.54 7.81
CA GLU A 40 -0.24 13.56 7.00
C GLU A 40 -0.60 13.38 5.51
N PRO A 41 -0.75 14.46 4.74
CA PRO A 41 -0.98 14.36 3.32
C PRO A 41 0.19 13.70 2.60
N LEU A 42 -0.12 12.96 1.54
CA LEU A 42 0.88 12.37 0.67
C LEU A 42 1.59 13.47 -0.10
N SER A 43 2.88 13.69 0.20
CA SER A 43 3.68 14.65 -0.56
C SER A 43 3.98 14.11 -1.96
N ARG A 44 3.98 15.00 -2.96
CA ARG A 44 4.27 14.61 -4.35
C ARG A 44 5.73 14.17 -4.54
N SER A 45 6.65 14.78 -3.81
CA SER A 45 8.07 14.39 -3.81
C SER A 45 8.26 12.99 -3.23
N SER A 46 7.65 12.70 -2.09
CA SER A 46 7.70 11.36 -1.47
C SER A 46 7.07 10.32 -2.40
N PHE A 47 5.92 10.64 -3.00
CA PHE A 47 5.28 9.75 -3.97
C PHE A 47 6.19 9.43 -5.16
N ASN A 48 6.84 10.44 -5.76
CA ASN A 48 7.77 10.22 -6.88
C ASN A 48 8.99 9.38 -6.44
N TYR A 49 9.55 9.68 -5.27
CA TYR A 49 10.64 8.89 -4.70
C TYR A 49 10.22 7.42 -4.54
N HIS A 50 9.05 7.14 -3.97
CA HIS A 50 8.57 5.76 -3.82
C HIS A 50 8.32 5.08 -5.16
N LYS A 51 7.81 5.80 -6.17
CA LYS A 51 7.70 5.25 -7.53
C LYS A 51 9.06 4.82 -8.08
N GLU A 52 10.08 5.66 -7.93
CA GLU A 52 11.45 5.36 -8.40
C GLU A 52 12.07 4.20 -7.62
N THR A 53 11.84 4.13 -6.30
CA THR A 53 12.27 3.01 -5.47
C THR A 53 11.57 1.72 -5.88
N ILE A 54 10.26 1.77 -6.18
CA ILE A 54 9.50 0.60 -6.67
C ILE A 54 10.04 0.11 -8.02
N ALA A 55 10.32 1.03 -8.95
CA ALA A 55 10.91 0.68 -10.25
C ALA A 55 12.30 0.06 -10.11
N ARG A 56 13.12 0.56 -9.18
CA ARG A 56 14.49 0.10 -8.98
C ARG A 56 14.57 -1.25 -8.25
N ASP A 57 13.86 -1.37 -7.13
CA ASP A 57 14.03 -2.49 -6.20
C ASP A 57 13.09 -3.65 -6.53
N PHE A 58 11.94 -3.35 -7.14
CA PHE A 58 10.92 -4.33 -7.48
C PHE A 58 10.69 -4.45 -9.00
N LEU A 59 11.40 -3.69 -9.83
CA LEU A 59 11.25 -3.72 -11.30
C LEU A 59 9.81 -3.45 -11.77
N LEU A 60 9.00 -2.78 -10.94
CA LEU A 60 7.62 -2.43 -11.22
C LEU A 60 7.51 -0.96 -11.60
N ASP A 61 6.95 -0.68 -12.77
CA ASP A 61 6.85 0.68 -13.29
C ASP A 61 5.45 1.25 -13.09
N ILE A 62 5.37 2.38 -12.38
CA ILE A 62 4.11 3.11 -12.17
C ILE A 62 4.01 4.24 -13.21
N ALA A 63 3.19 4.01 -14.23
CA ALA A 63 2.86 4.99 -15.25
C ALA A 63 1.70 5.90 -14.82
N CYS A 64 1.46 6.96 -15.60
CA CYS A 64 0.34 7.88 -15.44
C CYS A 64 -0.40 8.01 -16.78
N GLU A 65 -1.70 7.77 -16.77
CA GLU A 65 -2.55 7.92 -17.95
C GLU A 65 -2.76 9.41 -18.26
N LYS A 66 -2.46 9.79 -19.51
CA LYS A 66 -2.67 11.16 -19.99
C LYS A 66 -4.17 11.40 -20.12
N GLY A 67 -4.65 12.52 -19.56
CA GLY A 67 -6.07 12.91 -19.57
C GLY A 67 -6.79 12.63 -18.23
N THR A 68 -6.72 11.40 -17.72
CA THR A 68 -7.38 11.04 -16.44
C THR A 68 -6.49 11.27 -15.22
N HIS A 69 -5.17 11.41 -15.41
CA HIS A 69 -4.16 11.51 -14.35
C HIS A 69 -4.19 10.33 -13.36
N ARG A 70 -4.61 9.16 -13.83
CA ARG A 70 -4.63 7.92 -13.06
C ARG A 70 -3.29 7.21 -13.15
N TYR A 71 -2.78 6.78 -12.01
CA TYR A 71 -1.57 5.97 -11.89
C TYR A 71 -1.92 4.49 -11.94
N TYR A 72 -1.09 3.72 -12.62
CA TYR A 72 -1.26 2.28 -12.83
C TYR A 72 0.10 1.62 -13.06
N PHE A 73 0.19 0.30 -12.90
CA PHE A 73 1.38 -0.45 -13.28
C PHE A 73 1.43 -0.68 -14.80
N SER A 74 2.49 -0.24 -15.47
CA SER A 74 2.67 -0.48 -16.92
C SER A 74 3.12 -1.89 -17.26
N ASN A 75 3.67 -2.61 -16.27
CA ASN A 75 4.11 -4.00 -16.39
C ASN A 75 3.42 -4.91 -15.35
N PRO A 76 2.06 -4.95 -15.34
CA PRO A 76 1.31 -5.65 -14.29
C PRO A 76 1.54 -7.16 -14.27
N GLN A 77 2.03 -7.73 -15.38
CA GLN A 77 2.44 -9.14 -15.50
C GLN A 77 3.50 -9.51 -14.45
N LEU A 78 4.39 -8.56 -14.11
CA LEU A 78 5.49 -8.80 -13.18
C LEU A 78 5.01 -8.89 -11.72
N LEU A 79 3.85 -8.32 -11.37
CA LEU A 79 3.31 -8.45 -10.00
C LEU A 79 3.18 -9.92 -9.57
N ASN A 80 2.81 -10.80 -10.49
CA ASN A 80 2.65 -12.24 -10.25
C ASN A 80 3.98 -13.01 -10.31
N GLN A 81 5.03 -12.41 -10.87
CA GLN A 81 6.35 -13.03 -11.07
C GLN A 81 7.34 -12.71 -9.93
N HIS A 82 6.96 -11.86 -8.98
CA HIS A 82 7.78 -11.55 -7.81
C HIS A 82 7.39 -12.43 -6.61
N PRO A 83 8.08 -13.56 -6.36
CA PRO A 83 7.82 -14.41 -5.20
C PRO A 83 7.90 -13.63 -3.88
N ILE A 84 8.80 -12.65 -3.78
CA ILE A 84 8.93 -11.80 -2.59
C ILE A 84 7.69 -10.90 -2.41
N LEU A 85 7.14 -10.31 -3.48
CA LEU A 85 5.91 -9.52 -3.39
C LEU A 85 4.69 -10.39 -3.11
N ALA A 86 4.59 -11.57 -3.73
CA ALA A 86 3.55 -12.55 -3.44
C ALA A 86 3.59 -13.00 -1.97
N HIS A 87 4.79 -13.30 -1.44
CA HIS A 87 4.99 -13.63 -0.03
C HIS A 87 4.70 -12.45 0.90
N LEU A 88 5.09 -11.22 0.55
CA LEU A 88 4.86 -10.02 1.37
C LEU A 88 3.38 -9.61 1.39
N ILE A 89 2.65 -9.72 0.28
CA ILE A 89 1.21 -9.47 0.23
C ILE A 89 0.46 -10.53 1.03
N HIS A 90 0.85 -11.81 0.92
CA HIS A 90 0.22 -12.88 1.68
C HIS A 90 0.47 -12.74 3.19
N ASN A 91 1.70 -12.41 3.59
CA ASN A 91 2.07 -12.20 4.98
C ASN A 91 1.54 -10.87 5.55
N SER A 92 1.41 -9.81 4.74
CA SER A 92 0.82 -8.54 5.21
C SER A 92 -0.69 -8.65 5.40
N ALA A 93 -1.38 -9.42 4.54
CA ALA A 93 -2.78 -9.76 4.75
C ALA A 93 -2.98 -10.59 6.03
N LEU A 94 -2.09 -11.55 6.31
CA LEU A 94 -2.07 -12.31 7.57
C LEU A 94 -1.78 -11.43 8.78
N ALA A 95 -0.81 -10.51 8.70
CA ALA A 95 -0.52 -9.57 9.78
C ALA A 95 -1.69 -8.61 10.05
N ASN A 96 -2.33 -8.07 9.00
CA ASN A 96 -3.53 -7.25 9.12
C ASN A 96 -4.70 -8.06 9.73
N LEU A 97 -4.91 -9.31 9.31
CA LEU A 97 -5.94 -10.19 9.88
C LEU A 97 -5.65 -10.49 11.36
N LEU A 98 -4.43 -10.89 11.71
CA LEU A 98 -4.05 -11.15 13.09
C LEU A 98 -4.18 -9.90 13.96
N GLN A 99 -3.83 -8.73 13.44
CA GLN A 99 -4.00 -7.46 14.15
C GLN A 99 -5.48 -7.08 14.31
N MET A 100 -6.33 -7.38 13.32
CA MET A 100 -7.79 -7.27 13.45
C MET A 100 -8.34 -8.24 14.50
N TYR A 101 -7.85 -9.48 14.54
CA TYR A 101 -8.22 -10.46 15.57
C TYR A 101 -7.76 -10.02 16.97
N GLN A 102 -6.52 -9.53 17.14
CA GLN A 102 -6.06 -8.99 18.42
C GLN A 102 -6.86 -7.77 18.88
N GLY A 103 -7.22 -6.87 17.95
CA GLY A 103 -8.09 -5.73 18.26
C GLY A 103 -9.55 -6.11 18.57
N LEU A 104 -10.00 -7.31 18.17
CA LEU A 104 -11.29 -7.90 18.54
C LEU A 104 -11.23 -8.57 19.91
N GLU A 105 -10.14 -9.27 20.25
CA GLU A 105 -9.94 -9.87 21.57
C GLU A 105 -9.83 -8.83 22.68
N ASP A 106 -9.22 -7.66 22.41
CA ASP A 106 -9.16 -6.53 23.37
C ASP A 106 -10.52 -5.89 23.69
N ARG A 107 -11.60 -6.29 22.98
CA ARG A 107 -12.97 -5.84 23.22
C ARG A 107 -13.89 -6.90 23.80
N ILE A 108 -13.41 -8.12 24.00
CA ILE A 108 -14.17 -9.14 24.74
C ILE A 108 -13.85 -8.92 26.22
N ILE A 109 -14.49 -7.92 26.83
CA ILE A 109 -14.64 -7.88 28.28
C ILE A 109 -15.48 -9.10 28.64
N LEU A 110 -14.83 -10.17 29.07
CA LEU A 110 -15.50 -11.26 29.77
C LEU A 110 -16.02 -10.66 31.06
N GLU A 111 -17.35 -10.56 31.20
CA GLU A 111 -17.97 -10.15 32.44
C GLU A 111 -17.47 -11.07 33.56
N PRO A 112 -16.88 -10.53 34.64
CA PRO A 112 -16.46 -11.36 35.75
C PRO A 112 -17.71 -11.90 36.46
N THR A 113 -17.79 -13.23 36.55
CA THR A 113 -18.79 -13.97 37.34
C THR A 113 -18.58 -13.79 38.83
#